data_AF-A0A7C5VMT7-F1
#
_entry.id   AF-A0A7C5VMT7-F1
#
_cell.length_a   1.000
_cell.length_b   1.000
_cell.length_c   1.000
_cell.angle_alpha   90.00
_cell.angle_beta   90.00
_cell.angle_gamma   90.00
#
_symmetry.space_group_name_H-M   'P 1'
#
loop_
_entity.id
_entity.type
_entity.pdbx_description
1 polymer ?
#
loop_
_entity_poly.entity_id
_entity_poly.type
_entity_poly.pdbx_seq_one_letter_code
_entity_poly.pdbx_strand_id
1 'polypeptide(L)'
;IMLSMYLSYQKNIAIQSKFINPDKHIIFTFDTIVVHQGEIKQKPENKNIARKWLYSYINDIQEIITSYTIYISDINLFITDFDISRVYFKEIPTEEIEKYINENPVEKWSGGIAIEKARKFFEILEGNVDSIIGVPSDKIISTLKRLIS
;
A
#
# COMPACT_ATOMS: atom_id res chain seq x y z
N ILE A 1 0.40 -9.59 5.38
CA ILE A 1 1.26 -8.77 6.26
C ILE A 1 2.73 -9.19 6.15
N MET A 2 3.13 -10.39 6.60
CA MET A 2 4.55 -10.83 6.59
C MET A 2 5.26 -10.65 5.24
N LEU A 3 4.59 -10.95 4.12
CA LEU A 3 5.16 -10.77 2.79
C LEU A 3 5.53 -9.30 2.51
N SER A 4 4.64 -8.36 2.78
CA SER A 4 4.90 -6.93 2.55
C SER A 4 6.03 -6.41 3.43
N MET A 5 6.05 -6.82 4.71
CA MET A 5 7.14 -6.48 5.63
C MET A 5 8.48 -7.01 5.11
N TYR A 6 8.52 -8.29 4.70
CA TYR A 6 9.70 -8.91 4.12
C TYR A 6 10.19 -8.16 2.87
N LEU A 7 9.30 -7.80 1.95
CA LEU A 7 9.67 -7.04 0.74
C LEU A 7 10.21 -5.64 1.07
N SER A 8 9.61 -4.93 2.02
CA SER A 8 10.11 -3.63 2.47
C SER A 8 11.52 -3.73 3.07
N TYR A 9 11.79 -4.79 3.83
CA TYR A 9 13.09 -5.07 4.42
C TYR A 9 14.14 -5.45 3.38
N GLN A 10 13.82 -6.34 2.44
CA GLN A 10 14.73 -6.75 1.37
C GLN A 10 15.11 -5.56 0.47
N LYS A 11 14.17 -4.65 0.18
CA LYS A 11 14.49 -3.38 -0.50
C LYS A 11 15.52 -2.57 0.29
N ASN A 12 15.42 -2.54 1.61
CA ASN A 12 16.35 -1.80 2.46
C ASN A 12 17.76 -2.38 2.36
N ILE A 13 17.91 -3.70 2.52
CA ILE A 13 19.19 -4.41 2.39
C ILE A 13 19.82 -4.19 1.01
N ALA A 14 19.01 -4.26 -0.05
CA ALA A 14 19.49 -4.04 -1.42
C ALA A 14 19.98 -2.60 -1.67
N ILE A 15 19.46 -1.61 -0.94
CA ILE A 15 19.91 -0.21 -1.02
C ILE A 15 21.12 0.02 -0.10
N GLN A 16 21.08 -0.49 1.13
CA GLN A 16 22.16 -0.39 2.12
C GLN A 16 23.48 -0.91 1.54
N SER A 17 23.46 -2.05 0.85
CA SER A 17 24.65 -2.62 0.19
C SER A 17 25.25 -1.75 -0.93
N LYS A 18 24.51 -0.75 -1.43
CA LYS A 18 24.97 0.21 -2.43
C LYS A 18 25.45 1.53 -1.82
N PHE A 19 25.14 1.78 -0.55
CA PHE A 19 25.61 2.96 0.16
C PHE A 19 27.02 2.70 0.69
N ILE A 20 28.02 3.15 -0.08
CA ILE A 20 29.45 3.13 0.29
C ILE A 20 29.84 4.45 1.00
N ASN A 21 28.87 5.34 1.27
CA ASN A 21 29.15 6.63 1.88
C ASN A 21 29.45 6.48 3.39
N PRO A 22 30.60 6.96 3.90
CA PRO A 22 30.90 7.00 5.33
C PRO A 22 29.99 7.95 6.15
N ASP A 23 29.21 8.82 5.49
CA ASP A 23 28.31 9.75 6.19
C ASP A 23 27.14 9.05 6.86
N LYS A 24 26.70 9.61 7.99
CA LYS A 24 25.47 9.18 8.69
C LYS A 24 24.26 9.36 7.79
N HIS A 25 23.47 8.30 7.65
CA HIS A 25 22.28 8.31 6.80
C HIS A 25 21.16 7.45 7.38
N ILE A 26 19.94 7.73 6.93
CA ILE A 26 18.75 6.96 7.25
C ILE A 26 18.12 6.51 5.94
N ILE A 27 17.85 5.21 5.80
CA ILE A 27 17.20 4.64 4.62
C ILE A 27 15.78 4.25 4.99
N PHE A 28 14.81 4.78 4.24
CA PHE A 28 13.41 4.40 4.32
C PHE A 28 13.04 3.59 3.08
N THR A 29 12.41 2.45 3.29
CA THR A 29 11.85 1.63 2.21
C THR A 29 10.44 1.23 2.52
N PHE A 30 9.63 1.05 1.47
CA PHE A 30 8.21 0.82 1.59
C PHE A 30 7.77 -0.33 0.68
N ASP A 31 6.69 -0.99 1.06
CA ASP A 31 5.98 -1.94 0.22
C ASP A 31 4.49 -1.89 0.51
N THR A 32 3.66 -1.89 -0.52
CA THR A 32 2.20 -1.77 -0.39
C THR A 32 1.54 -2.89 -1.18
N ILE A 33 0.69 -3.65 -0.50
CA ILE A 33 -0.11 -4.71 -1.11
C ILE A 33 -1.60 -4.46 -0.87
N VAL A 34 -2.42 -4.82 -1.86
CA VAL A 34 -3.87 -4.83 -1.74
C VAL A 34 -4.33 -6.27 -1.59
N VAL A 35 -5.17 -6.54 -0.61
CA VAL A 35 -5.72 -7.86 -0.30
C VAL A 35 -7.24 -7.78 -0.37
N HIS A 36 -7.85 -8.77 -1.03
CA HIS A 36 -9.30 -8.92 -1.09
C HIS A 36 -9.63 -10.41 -1.10
N GLN A 37 -10.54 -10.83 -0.22
CA GLN A 37 -10.92 -12.24 -0.04
C GLN A 37 -9.73 -13.18 0.17
N GLY A 38 -8.74 -12.74 0.96
CA GLY A 38 -7.52 -13.53 1.25
C GLY A 38 -6.50 -13.58 0.11
N GLU A 39 -6.78 -12.98 -1.04
CA GLU A 39 -5.88 -12.94 -2.19
C GLU A 39 -5.21 -11.59 -2.36
N ILE A 40 -3.92 -11.61 -2.71
CA ILE A 40 -3.19 -10.39 -3.08
C ILE A 40 -3.61 -9.97 -4.49
N LYS A 41 -4.22 -8.79 -4.59
CA LYS A 41 -4.58 -8.16 -5.86
C LYS A 41 -3.44 -7.25 -6.30
N GLN A 42 -2.58 -7.78 -7.17
CA GLN A 42 -1.55 -6.98 -7.84
C GLN A 42 -2.18 -6.04 -8.88
N LYS A 43 -1.39 -5.56 -9.83
CA LYS A 43 -1.91 -4.84 -10.98
C LYS A 43 -2.70 -5.81 -11.88
N PRO A 44 -3.93 -5.48 -12.29
CA PRO A 44 -4.68 -6.35 -13.19
C PRO A 44 -3.96 -6.41 -14.54
N GLU A 45 -3.82 -7.61 -15.13
CA GLU A 45 -3.12 -7.78 -16.41
C GLU A 45 -3.86 -7.12 -17.58
N ASN A 46 -5.18 -6.99 -17.44
CA ASN A 46 -6.04 -6.33 -18.41
C ASN A 46 -7.32 -5.77 -17.77
N LYS A 47 -8.02 -4.90 -18.51
CA LYS A 47 -9.35 -4.38 -18.14
C LYS A 47 -10.39 -5.45 -17.77
N ASN A 48 -10.35 -6.64 -18.35
CA ASN A 48 -11.32 -7.71 -18.01
C ASN A 48 -11.08 -8.27 -16.60
N ILE A 49 -9.82 -8.40 -16.18
CA ILE A 49 -9.47 -8.77 -14.81
C ILE A 49 -9.88 -7.65 -13.85
N ALA A 50 -9.58 -6.39 -14.18
CA ALA A 50 -9.98 -5.24 -13.36
C ALA A 50 -11.50 -5.20 -13.15
N ARG A 51 -12.29 -5.47 -14.20
CA ARG A 51 -13.75 -5.58 -14.13
C ARG A 51 -14.21 -6.65 -13.15
N LYS A 52 -13.69 -7.87 -13.27
CA LYS A 52 -14.02 -8.98 -12.37
C LYS A 52 -13.76 -8.62 -10.91
N TRP A 53 -12.64 -7.95 -10.64
CA TRP A 53 -12.29 -7.49 -9.30
C TRP A 53 -13.21 -6.37 -8.80
N LEU A 54 -13.48 -5.35 -9.61
CA LEU A 54 -14.41 -4.27 -9.23
C LEU A 54 -15.80 -4.78 -8.87
N TYR A 55 -16.30 -5.80 -9.59
CA TYR A 55 -17.53 -6.48 -9.21
C TYR A 55 -17.41 -7.26 -7.90
N SER A 56 -16.28 -7.93 -7.64
CA SER A 56 -16.09 -8.68 -6.40
C SER A 56 -15.96 -7.76 -5.18
N TYR A 57 -15.58 -6.50 -5.36
CA TYR A 57 -15.47 -5.55 -4.26
C TYR A 57 -16.83 -5.07 -3.74
N ILE A 58 -17.90 -5.14 -4.54
CA ILE A 58 -19.22 -4.61 -4.15
C ILE A 58 -19.70 -5.24 -2.84
N ASN A 59 -20.06 -4.41 -1.86
CA ASN A 59 -20.49 -4.81 -0.52
C ASN A 59 -19.47 -5.68 0.22
N ASP A 60 -18.19 -5.52 -0.12
CA ASP A 60 -17.07 -6.25 0.45
C ASP A 60 -15.91 -5.26 0.77
N ILE A 61 -14.83 -5.80 1.29
CA ILE A 61 -13.70 -5.07 1.83
C ILE A 61 -12.42 -5.33 1.03
N GLN A 62 -11.64 -4.26 0.85
CA GLN A 62 -10.21 -4.35 0.54
C GLN A 62 -9.38 -3.97 1.76
N GLU A 63 -8.36 -4.77 2.04
CA GLU A 63 -7.31 -4.42 3.00
C GLU A 63 -6.06 -3.96 2.25
N ILE A 64 -5.60 -2.75 2.54
CA ILE A 64 -4.37 -2.19 2.01
C ILE A 64 -3.35 -2.23 3.14
N ILE A 65 -2.28 -2.98 2.91
CA ILE A 65 -1.20 -3.17 3.88
C ILE A 65 0.03 -2.47 3.33
N THR A 66 0.51 -1.46 4.06
CA THR A 66 1.72 -0.74 3.71
C THR A 66 2.75 -0.95 4.80
N SER A 67 3.82 -1.65 4.45
CA SER A 67 4.95 -1.90 5.33
C SER A 67 6.07 -0.92 5.05
N TYR A 68 6.81 -0.58 6.10
CA TYR A 68 7.97 0.28 6.02
C TYR A 68 9.16 -0.34 6.76
N THR A 69 10.36 -0.09 6.26
CA THR A 69 11.61 -0.40 6.96
C THR A 69 12.46 0.86 7.06
N ILE A 70 12.88 1.18 8.28
CA ILE A 70 13.82 2.25 8.60
C ILE A 70 15.16 1.60 8.94
N TYR A 71 16.23 2.03 8.28
CA TYR A 71 17.59 1.70 8.66
C TYR A 71 18.33 2.96 9.09
N ILE A 72 18.97 2.92 10.26
CA ILE A 72 19.75 4.02 10.82
C ILE A 72 21.21 3.59 10.88
N SER A 73 22.05 4.21 10.05
CA SER A 73 23.44 3.76 9.86
C SER A 73 24.30 3.95 11.11
N ASP A 74 24.03 4.98 11.91
CA ASP A 74 24.84 5.38 13.06
C ASP A 74 24.85 4.32 14.18
N ILE A 75 23.73 3.60 14.33
CA ILE A 75 23.53 2.55 15.35
C ILE A 75 23.30 1.17 14.73
N ASN A 76 23.47 1.06 13.40
CA ASN A 76 23.24 -0.16 12.62
C ASN A 76 21.89 -0.85 12.96
N LEU A 77 20.82 -0.06 13.05
CA LEU A 77 19.51 -0.53 13.49
C LEU A 77 18.53 -0.61 12.31
N PHE A 78 17.85 -1.75 12.19
CA PHE A 78 16.70 -1.93 11.32
C PHE A 78 15.41 -1.96 12.14
N ILE A 79 14.39 -1.25 11.68
CA ILE A 79 13.04 -1.27 12.24
C ILE A 79 12.08 -1.50 11.10
N THR A 80 11.36 -2.62 11.14
CA THR A 80 10.32 -2.95 10.17
C THR A 80 8.97 -3.03 10.87
N ASP A 81 8.00 -2.32 10.32
CA ASP A 81 6.64 -2.26 10.85
C ASP A 81 5.67 -1.94 9.70
N PHE A 82 4.37 -1.87 9.98
CA PHE A 82 3.34 -1.72 8.95
C PHE A 82 2.15 -0.91 9.44
N ASP A 83 1.32 -0.53 8.48
CA ASP A 83 -0.02 -0.03 8.72
C ASP A 83 -1.04 -0.77 7.85
N ILE A 84 -2.28 -0.84 8.33
CA ILE A 84 -3.39 -1.47 7.61
C ILE A 84 -4.52 -0.46 7.49
N SER A 85 -4.99 -0.27 6.27
CA SER A 85 -6.19 0.49 5.98
C SER A 85 -7.24 -0.41 5.32
N ARG A 86 -8.51 -0.12 5.56
CA ARG A 86 -9.65 -0.90 5.08
C ARG A 86 -10.57 -0.01 4.28
N VAL A 87 -10.95 -0.49 3.10
CA VAL A 87 -11.89 0.20 2.22
C VAL A 87 -13.09 -0.71 2.04
N TYR A 88 -14.23 -0.25 2.52
CA TYR A 88 -15.52 -0.92 2.37
C TYR A 88 -16.22 -0.28 1.19
N PHE A 89 -16.63 -1.11 0.22
CA PHE A 89 -17.32 -0.65 -0.97
C PHE A 89 -18.81 -0.79 -0.79
N LYS A 90 -19.55 0.23 -1.22
CA LYS A 90 -21.01 0.15 -1.34
C LYS A 90 -21.41 -0.49 -2.67
N GLU A 91 -22.70 -0.58 -2.91
CA GLU A 91 -23.24 -0.88 -4.22
C GLU A 91 -22.74 0.10 -5.28
N ILE A 92 -22.26 -0.43 -6.41
CA ILE A 92 -21.75 0.35 -7.55
C ILE A 92 -22.55 -0.05 -8.79
N PRO A 93 -23.20 0.90 -9.49
CA PRO A 93 -23.84 0.62 -10.76
C PRO A 93 -22.84 0.08 -11.79
N THR A 94 -23.26 -0.91 -12.59
CA THR A 94 -22.45 -1.48 -13.68
C THR A 94 -21.88 -0.40 -14.60
N GLU A 95 -22.68 0.59 -14.97
CA GLU A 95 -22.25 1.69 -15.85
C GLU A 95 -21.09 2.50 -15.25
N GLU A 96 -21.11 2.70 -13.93
CA GLU A 96 -20.05 3.41 -13.21
C GLU A 96 -18.75 2.59 -13.12
N ILE A 97 -18.86 1.26 -13.01
CA ILE A 97 -17.70 0.35 -13.10
C ILE A 97 -17.07 0.42 -14.48
N GLU A 98 -17.87 0.31 -15.54
CA GLU A 98 -17.38 0.38 -16.92
C GLU A 98 -16.76 1.74 -17.23
N LYS A 99 -17.41 2.82 -16.80
CA LYS A 99 -16.90 4.18 -16.93
C LYS A 99 -15.55 4.31 -16.22
N TYR A 100 -15.45 3.86 -14.98
CA TYR A 100 -14.20 3.92 -14.20
C TYR A 100 -13.05 3.16 -14.90
N ILE A 101 -13.30 1.96 -15.39
CA ILE A 101 -12.30 1.14 -16.10
C ILE A 101 -11.84 1.80 -17.40
N ASN A 102 -12.72 2.52 -18.09
CA ASN A 102 -12.41 3.16 -19.36
C ASN A 102 -11.71 4.50 -19.22
N GLU A 103 -12.03 5.27 -18.17
CA GLU A 103 -11.46 6.59 -17.92
C GLU A 103 -10.10 6.55 -17.19
N ASN A 104 -9.71 5.40 -16.62
CA ASN A 104 -8.54 5.29 -15.75
C ASN A 104 -7.56 4.20 -16.21
N PRO A 105 -6.24 4.36 -15.95
CA PRO A 105 -5.23 3.35 -16.23
C PRO A 105 -5.21 2.25 -15.16
N VAL A 106 -6.32 1.50 -15.02
CA VAL A 106 -6.52 0.51 -13.95
C VAL A 106 -5.43 -0.57 -13.89
N GLU A 107 -4.82 -0.90 -15.03
CA GLU A 107 -3.70 -1.85 -15.16
C GLU A 107 -2.40 -1.35 -14.53
N LYS A 108 -2.33 -0.08 -14.11
CA LYS A 108 -1.15 0.49 -13.42
C LYS A 108 -1.27 0.43 -11.90
N TRP A 109 -2.43 0.09 -11.35
CA TRP A 109 -2.71 0.16 -9.92
C TRP A 109 -3.01 -1.21 -9.33
N SER A 110 -2.41 -1.50 -8.17
CA SER A 110 -2.72 -2.72 -7.42
C SER A 110 -4.19 -2.73 -7.01
N GLY A 111 -4.87 -3.87 -7.15
CA GLY A 111 -6.31 -3.95 -6.94
C GLY A 111 -7.15 -3.29 -8.04
N GLY A 112 -6.53 -2.70 -9.08
CA GLY A 112 -7.22 -2.03 -10.18
C GLY A 112 -7.79 -0.66 -9.82
N ILE A 113 -7.43 -0.10 -8.66
CA ILE A 113 -8.05 1.10 -8.11
C ILE A 113 -7.03 2.13 -7.66
N ALA A 114 -7.28 3.41 -7.95
CA ALA A 114 -6.68 4.53 -7.26
C ALA A 114 -7.69 5.12 -6.28
N ILE A 115 -7.30 5.23 -5.00
CA ILE A 115 -8.19 5.65 -3.91
C ILE A 115 -8.88 6.99 -4.19
N GLU A 116 -8.15 7.95 -4.76
CA GLU A 116 -8.66 9.28 -5.12
C GLU A 116 -9.73 9.22 -6.23
N LYS A 117 -9.55 8.32 -7.20
CA LYS A 117 -10.44 8.19 -8.37
C LYS A 117 -11.69 7.37 -8.06
N ALA A 118 -11.58 6.42 -7.13
CA ALA A 118 -12.67 5.53 -6.73
C ALA A 118 -13.38 5.96 -5.45
N ARG A 119 -13.05 7.13 -4.86
CA ARG A 119 -13.62 7.59 -3.58
C ARG A 119 -15.15 7.54 -3.52
N LYS A 120 -15.80 7.82 -4.64
CA LYS A 120 -17.27 7.75 -4.79
C LYS A 120 -17.87 6.35 -4.59
N PHE A 121 -17.07 5.28 -4.69
CA PHE A 121 -17.47 3.89 -4.55
C PHE A 121 -17.33 3.35 -3.11
N PHE A 122 -16.75 4.12 -2.20
CA PHE A 122 -16.52 3.67 -0.84
C PHE A 122 -17.69 4.05 0.06
N GLU A 123 -18.11 3.10 0.89
CA GLU A 123 -18.99 3.34 2.01
C GLU A 123 -18.19 3.87 3.20
N ILE A 124 -17.11 3.17 3.54
CA ILE A 124 -16.24 3.45 4.68
C ILE A 124 -14.78 3.34 4.24
N LEU A 125 -13.95 4.24 4.74
CA LEU A 125 -12.49 4.11 4.68
C LEU A 125 -11.97 4.22 6.10
N GLU A 126 -11.40 3.13 6.61
CA GLU A 126 -10.74 3.07 7.91
C GLU A 126 -9.22 3.03 7.72
N GLY A 127 -8.50 3.70 8.62
CA GLY A 127 -7.04 3.80 8.54
C GLY A 127 -6.57 5.10 7.87
N ASN A 128 -5.34 5.08 7.37
CA ASN A 128 -4.63 6.28 6.93
C ASN A 128 -4.50 6.35 5.42
N VAL A 129 -4.94 7.46 4.82
CA VAL A 129 -4.81 7.70 3.38
C VAL A 129 -3.35 7.72 2.94
N ASP A 130 -2.45 8.26 3.75
CA ASP A 130 -1.00 8.26 3.48
C ASP A 130 -0.45 6.83 3.36
N SER A 131 -0.91 5.93 4.23
CA SER A 131 -0.58 4.51 4.15
C SER A 131 -1.14 3.88 2.87
N ILE A 132 -2.37 4.21 2.46
CA ILE A 132 -2.96 3.69 1.22
C ILE A 132 -2.18 4.13 -0.02
N ILE A 133 -1.72 5.39 -0.07
CA ILE A 133 -0.91 5.89 -1.19
C ILE A 133 0.53 5.37 -1.15
N GLY A 134 0.98 4.82 -0.02
CA GLY A 134 2.19 4.01 0.08
C GLY A 134 3.22 4.46 1.12
N VAL A 135 2.92 5.47 1.94
CA VAL A 135 3.85 5.99 2.96
C VAL A 135 3.12 6.19 4.29
N PRO A 136 3.32 5.33 5.31
CA PRO A 136 2.61 5.42 6.58
C PRO A 136 3.24 6.48 7.50
N SER A 137 3.15 7.75 7.11
CA SER A 137 3.85 8.89 7.73
C SER A 137 3.67 8.97 9.25
N ASP A 138 2.43 8.83 9.74
CA ASP A 138 2.14 8.91 11.17
C ASP A 138 2.81 7.78 11.97
N LYS A 139 2.83 6.56 11.42
CA LYS A 139 3.52 5.41 12.03
C LYS A 139 5.02 5.64 12.07
N ILE A 140 5.60 6.12 10.97
CA ILE A 140 7.02 6.44 10.88
C ILE A 140 7.40 7.50 11.92
N ILE A 141 6.63 8.59 12.01
CA ILE A 141 6.87 9.66 12.99
C ILE A 141 6.78 9.11 14.41
N SER A 142 5.76 8.30 14.71
CA SER A 142 5.61 7.65 16.02
C SER A 142 6.81 6.75 16.35
N THR A 143 7.28 5.97 15.37
CA THR A 143 8.45 5.10 15.51
C THR A 143 9.73 5.90 15.77
N LEU A 144 9.95 6.98 15.03
CA LEU A 144 11.12 7.84 15.22
C LEU A 144 11.09 8.56 16.57
N LYS A 145 9.92 9.05 17.01
CA LYS A 145 9.77 9.68 18.33
C LYS A 145 10.17 8.74 19.47
N ARG A 146 9.81 7.46 19.38
CA ARG A 146 10.17 6.43 20.37
C ARG A 146 11.67 6.12 20.43
N LEU A 147 12.46 6.49 19.43
CA LEU A 147 13.91 6.28 19.42
C LEU A 147 14.67 7.44 20.06
N ILE A 148 14.04 8.61 20.14
CA ILE A 148 14.65 9.85 20.65
C ILE A 148 14.19 10.12 22.09
N SER A 149 13.09 9.50 22.52
CA SER A 149 12.61 9.49 23.91
C SER A 149 13.38 8.50 24.78
#